data_AF-A0A8C0B7W5-F1
#
_entry.id   AF-A0A8C0B7W5-F1
#
_cell.length_a   1.000
_cell.length_b   1.000
_cell.length_c   1.000
_cell.angle_alpha   90.00
_cell.angle_beta   90.00
_cell.angle_gamma   90.00
#
_symmetry.space_group_name_H-M   'P 1'
#
loop_
_entity.id
_entity.type
_entity.pdbx_description
1 polymer ?
#
loop_
_entity_poly.entity_id
_entity_poly.type
_entity_poly.pdbx_seq_one_letter_code
_entity_poly.pdbx_strand_id
1 'polypeptide(L)'
;GVVIRRLPPSLTKEQLEEHLQPLPEHDYFEFFANDSSLYPHMFSRAYINFKNQEDIVLFRDRFDGYVFVDHKGQEYAAIVEFAPFQKAAKKKSKKKDAKTGTIEDDPEYKKFLESYSADDEKLTSTPETLLEEIEARNKELIAKKTTPLLNFLKNKQVRLISRIFLLLACTICSFKAWVCILLRIY
;
A
#
# COMPACT_ATOMS: atom_id res chain seq x y z
N GLY A 1 5.19 29.89 15.72
CA GLY A 1 4.91 29.24 14.44
C GLY A 1 3.75 29.88 13.72
N VAL A 2 4.01 30.35 12.51
CA VAL A 2 3.05 30.93 11.57
C VAL A 2 2.98 30.02 10.34
N VAL A 3 1.81 29.91 9.73
CA VAL A 3 1.62 29.20 8.47
C VAL A 3 1.04 30.14 7.43
N ILE A 4 1.62 30.11 6.23
CA ILE A 4 1.09 30.79 5.06
C ILE A 4 0.36 29.76 4.22
N ARG A 5 -0.92 30.00 3.96
CA ARG A 5 -1.82 29.11 3.21
C ARG A 5 -2.26 29.78 1.91
N ARG A 6 -2.80 28.96 1.00
CA ARG A 6 -3.32 29.39 -0.31
C ARG A 6 -2.27 30.05 -1.21
N LEU A 7 -1.02 29.60 -1.12
CA LEU A 7 0.01 30.02 -2.06
C LEU A 7 -0.19 29.33 -3.42
N PRO A 8 0.23 29.95 -4.54
CA PRO A 8 0.17 29.34 -5.85
C PRO A 8 0.92 27.99 -5.89
N PRO A 9 0.40 26.97 -6.59
CA PRO A 9 1.05 25.66 -6.69
C PRO A 9 2.36 25.66 -7.48
N SER A 10 2.55 26.66 -8.34
CA SER A 10 3.76 26.90 -9.15
C SER A 10 4.86 27.66 -8.41
N LEU A 11 4.53 28.30 -7.28
CA LEU A 11 5.45 29.14 -6.53
C LEU A 11 6.58 28.27 -5.97
N THR A 12 7.83 28.72 -6.11
CA THR A 12 8.96 28.04 -5.50
C THR A 12 9.31 28.64 -4.14
N LYS A 13 10.13 27.91 -3.38
CA LYS A 13 10.60 28.34 -2.06
C LYS A 13 11.36 29.67 -2.15
N GLU A 14 12.22 29.80 -3.15
CA GLU A 14 13.09 30.96 -3.37
C GLU A 14 12.27 32.21 -3.69
N GLN A 15 11.29 32.07 -4.59
CA GLN A 15 10.38 33.17 -4.94
C GLN A 15 9.56 33.64 -3.73
N LEU A 16 9.11 32.69 -2.90
CA LEU A 16 8.44 33.05 -1.66
C LEU A 16 9.38 33.82 -0.73
N GLU A 17 10.62 33.37 -0.55
CA GLU A 17 11.60 34.07 0.30
C GLU A 17 11.87 35.50 -0.20
N GLU A 18 11.98 35.71 -1.51
CA GLU A 18 12.12 37.06 -2.11
C GLU A 18 10.92 37.96 -1.82
N HIS A 19 9.70 37.46 -2.01
CA HIS A 19 8.48 38.22 -1.70
C HIS A 19 8.34 38.55 -0.22
N LEU A 20 8.89 37.71 0.66
CA LEU A 20 8.83 37.91 2.10
C LEU A 20 9.94 38.83 2.63
N GLN A 21 10.84 39.36 1.78
CA GLN A 21 11.88 40.28 2.22
C GLN A 21 11.32 41.66 2.60
N PRO A 22 11.76 42.26 3.72
CA PRO A 22 12.74 41.74 4.68
C PRO A 22 12.11 40.72 5.64
N LEU A 23 12.63 39.48 5.63
CA LEU A 23 12.14 38.41 6.48
C LEU A 23 12.75 38.54 7.89
N PRO A 24 11.93 38.56 8.95
CA PRO A 24 12.42 38.59 10.32
C PRO A 24 13.25 37.35 10.69
N GLU A 25 13.97 37.43 11.81
CA GLU A 25 14.76 36.32 12.32
C GLU A 25 13.88 35.11 12.69
N HIS A 26 14.15 33.96 12.07
CA HIS A 26 13.35 32.74 12.21
C HIS A 26 14.23 31.52 12.48
N ASP A 27 13.75 30.63 13.35
CA ASP A 27 14.41 29.37 13.71
C ASP A 27 14.11 28.24 12.73
N TYR A 28 12.97 28.32 12.02
CA TYR A 28 12.48 27.27 11.15
C TYR A 28 11.75 27.87 9.96
N PHE A 29 12.06 27.38 8.76
CA PHE A 29 11.36 27.72 7.54
C PHE A 29 11.26 26.47 6.66
N GLU A 30 10.04 26.06 6.33
CA GLU A 30 9.78 24.90 5.49
C GLU A 30 8.64 25.17 4.51
N PHE A 31 8.93 24.98 3.23
CA PHE A 31 7.99 25.14 2.14
C PHE A 31 7.49 23.78 1.66
N PHE A 32 6.18 23.63 1.56
CA PHE A 32 5.52 22.46 1.01
C PHE A 32 4.82 22.88 -0.29
N ALA A 33 5.39 22.42 -1.39
CA ALA A 33 4.81 22.56 -2.72
C ALA A 33 3.56 21.66 -2.88
N ASN A 34 2.93 21.77 -4.04
CA ASN A 34 1.75 21.02 -4.45
C ASN A 34 1.70 19.58 -3.95
N ASP A 35 0.59 19.22 -3.30
CA ASP A 35 0.27 17.83 -3.00
C ASP A 35 -0.73 17.35 -4.06
N SER A 36 -0.28 16.51 -4.99
CA SER A 36 -1.10 15.96 -6.07
C SER A 36 -2.33 15.20 -5.56
N SER A 37 -2.34 14.81 -4.29
CA SER A 37 -3.47 14.16 -3.64
C SER A 37 -4.68 15.09 -3.38
N LEU A 38 -4.49 16.41 -3.40
CA LEU A 38 -5.52 17.39 -3.04
C LEU A 38 -6.25 18.01 -4.26
N TYR A 39 -6.20 17.35 -5.43
CA TYR A 39 -6.92 17.82 -6.62
C TYR A 39 -8.44 17.93 -6.34
N PRO A 40 -9.12 19.02 -6.75
CA PRO A 40 -8.68 20.13 -7.61
C PRO A 40 -8.06 21.35 -6.87
N HIS A 41 -7.94 21.30 -5.54
CA HIS A 41 -7.49 22.42 -4.70
C HIS A 41 -5.99 22.32 -4.38
N MET A 42 -5.18 22.41 -5.43
CA MET A 42 -3.73 22.35 -5.33
C MET A 42 -3.18 23.70 -4.89
N PHE A 43 -2.88 23.83 -3.59
CA PHE A 43 -2.24 25.01 -3.01
C PHE A 43 -0.93 24.64 -2.33
N SER A 44 0.04 25.54 -2.40
CA SER A 44 1.27 25.46 -1.63
C SER A 44 1.08 26.06 -0.23
N ARG A 45 1.93 25.66 0.70
CA ARG A 45 1.91 26.13 2.10
C ARG A 45 3.33 26.28 2.65
N ALA A 46 3.55 27.27 3.50
CA ALA A 46 4.85 27.49 4.13
C ALA A 46 4.70 27.61 5.64
N TYR A 47 5.60 26.99 6.40
CA TYR A 47 5.66 27.09 7.85
C TYR A 47 6.89 27.88 8.25
N ILE A 48 6.68 28.90 9.08
CA ILE A 48 7.73 29.78 9.57
C ILE A 48 7.66 29.83 11.09
N ASN A 49 8.79 29.66 11.76
CA ASN A 49 8.88 29.85 13.20
C ASN A 49 9.77 31.04 13.53
N PHE A 50 9.14 32.17 13.86
CA PHE A 50 9.83 33.38 14.30
C PHE A 50 10.36 33.26 15.73
N LYS A 51 11.46 33.95 16.02
CA LYS A 51 12.05 34.04 17.37
C LYS A 51 11.24 34.98 18.28
N ASN A 52 10.88 36.15 17.76
CA ASN A 52 10.14 37.16 18.51
C ASN A 52 8.65 37.11 18.17
N GLN A 53 7.81 37.44 19.14
CA GLN A 53 6.36 37.50 18.94
C GLN A 53 5.90 38.78 18.21
N GLU A 54 6.62 39.89 18.37
CA GLU A 54 6.31 41.16 17.72
C GLU A 54 6.40 41.05 16.18
N ASP A 55 7.45 40.37 15.71
CA ASP A 55 7.68 40.09 14.30
C ASP A 55 6.53 39.28 13.66
N ILE A 56 5.88 38.39 14.44
CA ILE A 56 4.73 37.61 13.97
C ILE A 56 3.55 38.51 13.62
N VAL A 57 3.27 39.50 14.48
CA VAL A 57 2.14 40.41 14.30
C VAL A 57 2.41 41.32 13.09
N LEU A 58 3.63 41.85 12.98
CA LEU A 58 4.04 42.70 11.88
C LEU A 58 4.02 41.95 10.53
N PHE A 59 4.45 40.69 10.54
CA PHE A 59 4.42 39.81 9.39
C PHE A 59 2.99 39.53 8.93
N ARG A 60 2.09 39.21 9.87
CA ARG A 60 0.69 38.98 9.57
C ARG A 60 0.03 40.22 8.96
N ASP A 61 0.20 41.39 9.57
CA ASP A 61 -0.42 42.63 9.08
C ASP A 61 0.01 43.00 7.65
N ARG A 62 1.26 42.67 7.29
CA ARG A 62 1.82 42.95 5.97
C ARG A 62 1.43 41.94 4.89
N PHE A 63 1.40 40.65 5.23
CA PHE A 63 1.30 39.57 4.26
C PHE A 63 -0.06 38.84 4.24
N ASP A 64 -0.92 39.07 5.25
CA ASP A 64 -2.28 38.54 5.24
C ASP A 64 -3.11 39.23 4.16
N GLY A 65 -3.65 38.45 3.23
CA GLY A 65 -4.37 38.96 2.06
C GLY A 65 -3.49 39.37 0.87
N TYR A 66 -2.17 39.17 0.94
CA TYR A 66 -1.29 39.45 -0.21
C TYR A 66 -1.65 38.56 -1.39
N VAL A 67 -1.90 39.16 -2.56
CA VAL A 67 -2.31 38.44 -3.77
C VAL A 67 -1.10 38.04 -4.58
N PHE A 68 -0.84 36.74 -4.65
CA PHE A 68 0.14 36.16 -5.55
C PHE A 68 -0.52 35.85 -6.90
N VAL A 69 0.17 36.20 -7.99
CA VAL A 69 -0.32 35.94 -9.34
C VAL A 69 0.53 34.84 -9.95
N ASP A 70 -0.13 33.79 -10.44
CA ASP A 70 0.54 32.71 -11.14
C ASP A 70 0.89 33.09 -12.60
N HIS A 71 1.78 32.35 -13.25
CA HIS A 71 2.09 32.47 -14.68
C HIS A 71 0.85 32.35 -15.59
N LYS A 72 -0.22 31.71 -15.10
CA LYS A 72 -1.51 31.59 -15.78
C LYS A 72 -2.45 32.79 -15.55
N GLY A 73 -2.01 33.80 -14.81
CA GLY A 73 -2.83 34.97 -14.44
C GLY A 73 -3.88 34.70 -13.37
N GLN A 74 -3.78 33.57 -12.66
CA GLN A 74 -4.71 33.26 -11.57
C GLN A 74 -4.24 33.91 -10.27
N GLU A 75 -5.15 34.58 -9.59
CA GLU A 75 -4.90 35.30 -8.35
C GLU A 75 -5.12 34.42 -7.12
N TYR A 76 -4.16 34.44 -6.21
CA TYR A 76 -4.15 33.66 -4.98
C TYR A 76 -3.91 34.59 -3.80
N ALA A 77 -4.98 34.96 -3.10
CA ALA A 77 -4.87 35.69 -1.84
C ALA A 77 -4.31 34.76 -0.76
N ALA A 78 -3.09 35.05 -0.31
CA ALA A 78 -2.44 34.34 0.77
C ALA A 78 -3.14 34.62 2.10
N ILE A 79 -3.17 33.59 2.95
CA ILE A 79 -3.73 33.68 4.29
C ILE A 79 -2.62 33.37 5.28
N VAL A 80 -2.39 34.29 6.22
CA VAL A 80 -1.38 34.13 7.27
C VAL A 80 -2.09 33.82 8.58
N GLU A 81 -2.00 32.55 8.98
CA GLU A 81 -2.61 32.03 10.20
C GLU A 81 -1.54 31.57 11.19
N PHE A 82 -1.92 31.48 12.46
CA PHE A 82 -1.09 30.75 13.42
C PHE A 82 -1.07 29.26 13.04
N ALA A 83 0.11 28.65 13.06
CA ALA A 83 0.22 27.23 12.81
C ALA A 83 -0.64 26.45 13.83
N PRO A 84 -1.49 25.51 13.39
CA PRO A 84 -2.32 24.70 14.30
C PRO A 84 -1.46 23.96 15.32
N PHE A 85 -0.23 23.61 14.91
CA PHE A 85 0.78 23.02 15.77
C PHE A 85 1.97 23.98 15.92
N GLN A 86 2.19 24.45 17.14
CA GLN A 86 3.21 25.46 17.44
C GLN A 86 4.59 24.88 17.79
N LYS A 87 4.70 23.56 17.98
CA LYS A 87 6.02 22.95 18.20
C LYS A 87 6.71 22.83 16.85
N ALA A 88 7.79 23.58 16.67
CA ALA A 88 8.70 23.34 15.56
C ALA A 88 9.09 21.85 15.55
N ALA A 89 9.12 21.23 14.38
CA ALA A 89 9.66 19.90 14.23
C ALA A 89 11.15 19.97 14.58
N LYS A 90 11.48 19.81 15.86
CA LYS A 90 12.85 19.52 16.27
C LYS A 90 13.23 18.34 15.39
N LYS A 91 14.22 18.51 14.50
CA LYS A 91 14.88 17.39 13.84
C LYS A 91 15.43 16.55 14.98
N LYS A 92 14.61 15.66 15.53
CA LYS A 92 15.09 14.49 16.24
C LYS A 92 15.91 13.86 15.14
N SER A 93 17.23 13.99 15.23
CA SER A 93 18.13 13.12 14.50
C SER A 93 17.45 11.76 14.60
N LYS A 94 16.96 11.21 13.48
CA LYS A 94 16.60 9.79 13.46
C LYS A 94 17.86 9.16 14.01
N LYS A 95 17.82 8.72 15.28
CA LYS A 95 18.93 7.94 15.82
C LYS A 95 18.99 6.82 14.82
N LYS A 96 20.02 6.80 13.98
CA LYS A 96 20.25 5.72 13.04
C LYS A 96 20.19 4.49 13.92
N ASP A 97 19.19 3.64 13.71
CA ASP A 97 19.00 2.49 14.60
C ASP A 97 20.34 1.77 14.69
N ALA A 98 20.82 1.53 15.90
CA ALA A 98 22.14 0.93 16.11
C ALA A 98 22.25 -0.49 15.49
N LYS A 99 21.12 -1.04 15.02
CA LYS A 99 20.97 -2.33 14.36
C LYS A 99 20.84 -2.23 12.83
N THR A 100 20.88 -1.04 12.24
CA THR A 100 20.85 -0.91 10.76
C THR A 100 22.24 -1.24 10.21
N GLY A 101 22.34 -2.36 9.47
CA GLY A 101 23.60 -2.80 8.83
C GLY A 101 24.29 -3.99 9.49
N THR A 102 23.71 -4.60 10.53
CA THR A 102 24.25 -5.84 11.15
C THR A 102 23.73 -7.13 10.52
N ILE A 103 22.96 -7.05 9.43
CA ILE A 103 22.42 -8.25 8.75
C ILE A 103 23.54 -9.15 8.21
N GLU A 104 24.63 -8.55 7.72
CA GLU A 104 25.81 -9.28 7.21
C GLU A 104 26.52 -10.10 8.29
N ASP A 105 26.41 -9.68 9.56
CA ASP A 105 27.01 -10.36 10.70
C ASP A 105 26.08 -11.37 11.38
N ASP A 106 24.81 -11.41 10.98
CA ASP A 106 23.82 -12.31 11.57
C ASP A 106 24.16 -13.78 11.21
N PRO A 107 24.28 -14.68 12.21
CA PRO A 107 24.58 -16.08 11.96
C PRO A 107 23.51 -16.78 11.11
N GLU A 108 22.27 -16.32 11.16
CA GLU A 108 21.17 -16.85 10.35
C GLU A 108 21.33 -16.46 8.87
N TYR A 109 21.81 -15.23 8.60
CA TYR A 109 22.10 -14.76 7.23
C TYR A 109 23.31 -15.49 6.62
N LYS A 110 24.36 -15.76 7.41
CA LYS A 110 25.52 -16.54 6.97
C LYS A 110 25.16 -17.99 6.63
N LYS A 111 24.33 -18.63 7.45
CA LYS A 111 23.78 -19.98 7.15
C LYS A 111 22.93 -19.98 5.89
N PHE A 112 22.14 -18.93 5.68
CA PHE A 112 21.36 -18.77 4.45
C PHE A 112 22.28 -18.68 3.23
N LEU A 113 23.33 -17.85 3.26
CA LEU A 113 24.33 -17.77 2.19
C LEU A 113 25.01 -19.11 1.93
N GLU A 114 25.42 -19.83 2.98
CA GLU A 114 26.01 -21.15 2.85
C GLU A 114 25.03 -22.16 2.23
N SER A 115 23.75 -22.14 2.63
CA SER A 115 22.72 -22.98 2.00
C SER A 115 22.43 -22.61 0.56
N TYR A 116 22.46 -21.31 0.24
CA TYR A 116 22.23 -20.79 -1.11
C TYR A 116 23.39 -21.16 -2.06
N SER A 117 24.63 -21.06 -1.58
CA SER A 117 25.82 -21.51 -2.32
C SER A 117 25.90 -23.05 -2.40
N ALA A 118 25.42 -23.77 -1.38
CA ALA A 118 25.35 -25.23 -1.41
C ALA A 118 24.23 -25.75 -2.34
N ASP A 119 23.15 -25.00 -2.52
CA ASP A 119 22.12 -25.31 -3.52
C ASP A 119 22.64 -25.13 -4.95
N ASP A 120 23.62 -24.25 -5.20
CA ASP A 120 24.28 -24.12 -6.51
C ASP A 120 25.07 -25.40 -6.88
N GLU A 121 25.65 -26.11 -5.90
CA GLU A 121 26.28 -27.42 -6.14
C GLU A 121 25.27 -28.57 -6.33
N LYS A 122 24.03 -28.43 -5.82
CA LYS A 122 22.94 -29.42 -6.03
C LYS A 122 22.22 -29.29 -7.36
N LEU A 123 22.48 -28.24 -8.15
CA LEU A 123 22.03 -28.12 -9.54
C LEU A 123 22.77 -29.06 -10.51
N THR A 124 23.61 -29.97 -9.99
CA THR A 124 24.11 -31.14 -10.74
C THR A 124 23.12 -32.31 -10.78
N SER A 125 21.92 -32.17 -10.20
CA SER A 125 20.84 -33.15 -10.31
C SER A 125 19.93 -32.79 -11.49
N THR A 126 19.75 -33.71 -12.43
CA THR A 126 18.91 -33.53 -13.63
C THR A 126 17.49 -33.05 -13.29
N PRO A 127 16.90 -32.14 -14.09
CA PRO A 127 15.65 -31.43 -13.78
C PRO A 127 14.41 -32.32 -13.58
N GLU A 128 14.46 -33.57 -14.03
CA GLU A 128 13.38 -34.55 -13.88
C GLU A 128 13.21 -35.02 -12.43
N THR A 129 14.30 -35.18 -11.68
CA THR A 129 14.25 -35.69 -10.29
C THR A 129 13.67 -34.66 -9.31
N LEU A 130 13.93 -33.37 -9.53
CA LEU A 130 13.40 -32.29 -8.70
C LEU A 130 11.89 -32.10 -8.88
N LEU A 131 11.37 -32.30 -10.10
CA LEU A 131 9.93 -32.23 -10.36
C LEU A 131 9.17 -33.36 -9.64
N GLU A 132 9.73 -34.57 -9.62
CA GLU A 132 9.10 -35.72 -9.00
C GLU A 132 9.06 -35.62 -7.46
N GLU A 133 10.11 -35.08 -6.83
CA GLU A 133 10.10 -34.78 -5.38
C GLU A 133 9.13 -33.66 -5.00
N ILE A 134 9.01 -32.60 -5.82
CA ILE A 134 8.06 -31.50 -5.58
C ILE A 134 6.62 -32.02 -5.67
N GLU A 135 6.31 -32.84 -6.68
CA GLU A 135 4.99 -33.45 -6.81
C GLU A 135 4.66 -34.39 -5.66
N ALA A 136 5.61 -35.21 -5.22
CA ALA A 136 5.42 -36.13 -4.10
C ALA A 136 5.17 -35.37 -2.78
N ARG A 137 5.96 -34.31 -2.49
CA ARG A 137 5.76 -33.45 -1.32
C ARG A 137 4.43 -32.71 -1.34
N ASN A 138 3.98 -32.25 -2.51
CA ASN A 138 2.71 -31.54 -2.64
C ASN A 138 1.51 -32.48 -2.46
N LYS A 139 1.57 -33.69 -3.06
CA LYS A 139 0.55 -34.74 -2.88
C LYS A 139 0.42 -35.17 -1.42
N GLU A 140 1.54 -35.33 -0.70
CA GLU A 140 1.49 -35.64 0.74
C GLU A 140 0.88 -34.51 1.58
N LEU A 141 1.23 -33.25 1.30
CA LEU A 141 0.70 -32.10 2.03
C LEU A 141 -0.81 -31.91 1.80
N ILE A 142 -1.30 -32.19 0.59
CA ILE A 142 -2.73 -32.16 0.27
C ILE A 142 -3.48 -33.30 0.99
N ALA A 143 -2.89 -34.49 1.08
CA ALA A 143 -3.48 -35.62 1.82
C ALA A 143 -3.54 -35.37 3.34
N LYS A 144 -2.51 -34.70 3.90
CA LYS A 144 -2.44 -34.37 5.34
C LYS A 144 -3.33 -33.17 5.72
N LYS A 145 -3.63 -32.25 4.80
CA LYS A 145 -4.47 -31.04 5.03
C LYS A 145 -5.95 -31.25 4.73
N THR A 146 -6.48 -32.45 4.90
CA THR A 146 -7.93 -32.67 4.80
C THR A 146 -8.61 -32.14 6.07
N THR A 147 -9.05 -30.88 6.02
CA THR A 147 -9.82 -30.28 7.13
C THR A 147 -11.21 -30.91 7.21
N PRO A 148 -11.82 -31.01 8.40
CA PRO A 148 -13.16 -31.57 8.56
C PRO A 148 -14.21 -30.86 7.68
N LEU A 149 -13.99 -29.58 7.37
CA LEU A 149 -14.82 -28.81 6.45
C LEU A 149 -14.70 -29.27 4.98
N LEU A 150 -13.49 -29.55 4.47
CA LEU A 150 -13.30 -30.05 3.11
C LEU A 150 -13.90 -31.45 2.93
N ASN A 151 -13.78 -32.31 3.95
CA ASN A 151 -14.43 -33.62 3.96
C ASN A 151 -15.97 -33.49 3.95
N PHE A 152 -16.52 -32.54 4.71
CA PHE A 152 -17.95 -32.27 4.72
C PHE A 152 -18.47 -31.81 3.35
N LEU A 153 -17.75 -30.91 2.68
CA LEU A 153 -18.11 -30.41 1.35
C LEU A 153 -18.05 -31.51 0.27
N LYS A 154 -17.01 -32.35 0.28
CA LYS A 154 -16.90 -33.53 -0.61
C LYS A 154 -18.05 -34.51 -0.39
N ASN A 155 -18.37 -34.84 0.87
CA ASN A 155 -19.48 -35.74 1.19
C ASN A 155 -20.85 -35.18 0.80
N LYS A 156 -21.02 -33.85 0.79
CA LYS A 156 -22.25 -33.19 0.31
C LYS A 156 -22.35 -33.28 -1.22
N GLN A 157 -21.25 -33.06 -1.94
CA GLN A 157 -21.16 -33.23 -3.40
C GLN A 157 -21.45 -34.68 -3.82
N VAL A 158 -20.79 -35.67 -3.20
CA VAL A 158 -20.99 -37.10 -3.49
C VAL A 158 -22.45 -37.51 -3.25
N ARG A 159 -23.07 -37.04 -2.15
CA ARG A 159 -24.51 -37.28 -1.92
C ARG A 159 -25.40 -36.68 -3.00
N LEU A 160 -25.10 -35.46 -3.45
CA LEU A 160 -25.90 -34.81 -4.49
C LEU A 160 -25.79 -35.56 -5.82
N ILE A 161 -24.57 -35.92 -6.21
CA ILE A 161 -24.28 -36.70 -7.42
C ILE A 161 -24.95 -38.07 -7.34
N SER A 162 -24.86 -38.75 -6.19
CA SER A 162 -25.51 -40.05 -5.99
C SER A 162 -27.04 -39.96 -6.06
N ARG A 163 -27.66 -38.91 -5.50
CA ARG A 163 -29.11 -38.68 -5.64
C ARG A 163 -29.53 -38.40 -7.08
N ILE A 164 -28.76 -37.59 -7.81
CA ILE A 164 -29.01 -37.32 -9.23
C ILE A 164 -28.86 -38.60 -10.05
N PHE A 165 -27.81 -39.39 -9.79
CA PHE A 165 -27.58 -40.65 -10.48
C PHE A 165 -28.70 -41.67 -10.20
N LEU A 166 -29.19 -41.74 -8.96
CA LEU A 166 -30.31 -42.61 -8.59
C LEU A 166 -31.63 -42.17 -9.26
N LEU A 167 -31.89 -40.86 -9.33
CA LEU A 167 -33.06 -40.32 -10.04
C LEU A 167 -32.98 -40.60 -11.54
N LEU A 168 -31.81 -40.38 -12.16
CA LEU A 168 -31.58 -40.71 -13.57
C LEU A 168 -31.75 -42.21 -13.82
N ALA A 169 -31.16 -43.07 -12.99
CA ALA A 169 -31.33 -44.52 -13.09
C ALA A 169 -32.80 -44.93 -12.94
N CYS A 170 -33.55 -44.30 -12.03
CA CYS A 170 -34.99 -44.54 -11.87
C CYS A 170 -35.77 -44.13 -13.13
N THR A 171 -35.50 -42.94 -13.68
CA THR A 171 -36.16 -42.49 -14.93
C THR A 171 -35.82 -43.38 -16.14
N ILE A 172 -34.57 -43.83 -16.26
CA ILE A 172 -34.14 -44.74 -17.33
C ILE A 172 -34.80 -46.12 -17.15
N CYS A 173 -34.90 -46.62 -15.92
CA CYS A 173 -35.57 -47.90 -15.64
C CYS A 173 -37.08 -47.81 -15.94
N SER A 174 -37.74 -46.71 -15.59
CA SER A 174 -39.13 -46.44 -15.95
C SER A 174 -39.33 -46.34 -17.46
N PHE A 175 -38.42 -45.67 -18.18
CA PHE A 175 -38.48 -45.55 -19.63
C PHE A 175 -38.29 -46.90 -20.33
N LYS A 176 -37.33 -47.71 -19.86
CA LYS A 176 -37.07 -49.05 -20.42
C LYS A 176 -38.20 -50.03 -20.13
N ALA A 177 -38.82 -49.93 -18.95
CA ALA A 177 -40.05 -50.67 -18.64
C ALA A 177 -41.21 -50.26 -19.55
N TRP A 178 -41.38 -48.96 -19.82
CA TRP A 178 -42.44 -48.45 -20.70
C TRP A 178 -42.24 -48.88 -22.16
N VAL A 179 -41.00 -48.81 -22.66
CA VAL A 179 -40.63 -49.33 -23.99
C VAL A 179 -40.86 -50.84 -24.08
N CYS A 180 -40.50 -51.62 -23.06
CA CYS A 180 -40.78 -53.06 -23.02
C CYS A 180 -42.29 -53.39 -22.98
N ILE A 181 -43.11 -52.54 -22.37
CA ILE A 181 -44.58 -52.70 -22.38
C ILE A 181 -45.13 -52.36 -23.78
N LEU A 182 -44.67 -51.27 -24.40
CA LEU A 182 -45.07 -50.86 -25.75
C LEU A 182 -44.70 -51.90 -26.82
N LEU A 183 -43.50 -52.50 -26.75
CA LEU A 183 -43.05 -53.57 -27.65
C LEU A 183 -43.74 -54.93 -27.42
N ARG A 184 -44.56 -55.07 -26.38
CA ARG A 184 -45.33 -56.28 -26.07
C ARG A 184 -46.82 -56.14 -26.39
N ILE A 185 -47.24 -54.94 -26.80
CA ILE A 185 -48.62 -54.61 -27.22
C ILE A 185 -48.71 -54.43 -28.75
N TYR A 186 -47.57 -54.44 -29.46
CA TYR A 186 -47.48 -54.50 -30.93
C TYR A 186 -47.00 -55.87 -31.41
#